data_AF-A0ABD8A8X2-F1
#
_entry.id   AF-A0ABD8A8X2-F1
#
_cell.length_a   1.000
_cell.length_b   1.000
_cell.length_c   1.000
_cell.angle_alpha   90.00
_cell.angle_beta   90.00
_cell.angle_gamma   90.00
#
_symmetry.space_group_name_H-M   'P 1'
#
loop_
_entity.id
_entity.type
_entity.pdbx_description
1 polymer ?
#
loop_
_entity_poly.entity_id
_entity_poly.type
_entity_poly.pdbx_seq_one_letter_code
_entity_poly.pdbx_strand_id
1 'polypeptide(L)'
;MTSQEILIALTVCIAFAAGALSTFVLIYDTGSSAVSLPQNIYGLPLSEMWTIVADQTGVENVTAVLGEAEIVTADDGSVESLNFDFYGENESRRHWYRVSVGPAGTITWDSHEIDKAPAGEHPFALFSEIERIPYRELVDEGAGLIVSVGALSGDVGYNAGYRPLFALSRGTIAPLERVAFSTDEPWYDIAVFYRTENSPSRKGTHYCTLLTLRDLDRAETVDYRDAEFSIGA
;
A
#
# COMPACT_ATOMS: atom_id res chain seq x y z
N MET A 1 -22.04 -31.50 58.64
CA MET A 1 -21.01 -30.73 57.90
C MET A 1 -19.65 -31.23 58.29
N THR A 2 -19.25 -32.29 57.61
CA THR A 2 -17.97 -32.97 57.78
C THR A 2 -16.99 -32.42 56.75
N SER A 3 -15.71 -32.46 57.07
CA SER A 3 -14.60 -31.86 56.30
C SER A 3 -14.48 -32.30 54.83
N GLN A 4 -15.32 -33.24 54.39
CA GLN A 4 -15.38 -33.83 53.06
C GLN A 4 -16.32 -33.06 52.09
N GLU A 5 -17.27 -32.28 52.60
CA GLU A 5 -18.19 -31.47 51.77
C GLU A 5 -17.58 -30.15 51.30
N ILE A 6 -16.54 -29.66 52.00
CA ILE A 6 -15.80 -28.43 51.64
C ILE A 6 -14.79 -28.70 50.49
N LEU A 7 -14.32 -29.93 50.33
CA LEU A 7 -13.30 -30.27 49.31
C LEU A 7 -13.88 -30.39 47.89
N ILE A 8 -15.17 -30.76 47.76
CA ILE A 8 -15.82 -30.94 46.46
C ILE A 8 -16.19 -29.57 45.84
N ALA A 9 -16.60 -28.60 46.66
CA ALA A 9 -16.89 -27.24 46.21
C ALA A 9 -15.64 -26.49 45.69
N LEU A 10 -14.46 -26.79 46.24
CA LEU A 10 -13.20 -26.15 45.84
C LEU A 10 -12.60 -26.73 44.56
N THR A 11 -12.93 -27.97 44.20
CA THR A 11 -12.41 -28.61 42.97
C THR A 11 -13.18 -28.16 41.73
N VAL A 12 -14.47 -27.80 41.88
CA VAL A 12 -15.30 -27.29 40.77
C VAL A 12 -14.99 -25.84 40.43
N CYS A 13 -14.49 -25.02 41.38
CA CYS A 13 -14.07 -23.65 41.09
C CYS A 13 -12.70 -23.56 40.37
N ILE A 14 -11.85 -24.59 40.45
CA ILE A 14 -10.57 -24.60 39.72
C ILE A 14 -10.76 -25.10 38.27
N ALA A 15 -11.79 -25.89 37.99
CA ALA A 15 -12.10 -26.33 36.62
C ALA A 15 -12.69 -25.23 35.73
N PHE A 16 -13.28 -24.16 36.30
CA PHE A 16 -13.82 -23.03 35.52
C PHE A 16 -12.84 -21.87 35.33
N ALA A 17 -11.73 -21.82 36.07
CA ALA A 17 -10.67 -20.82 35.88
C ALA A 17 -9.61 -21.26 34.85
N ALA A 18 -9.58 -22.55 34.46
CA ALA A 18 -8.68 -23.08 33.45
C ALA A 18 -9.24 -23.02 32.01
N GLY A 19 -10.50 -22.57 31.83
CA GLY A 19 -11.22 -22.59 30.55
C GLY A 19 -11.45 -21.24 29.87
N ALA A 20 -10.82 -20.16 30.33
CA ALA A 20 -11.03 -18.81 29.80
C ALA A 20 -9.73 -18.00 29.62
N LEU A 21 -8.62 -18.69 29.38
CA LEU A 21 -7.44 -18.12 28.73
C LEU A 21 -7.21 -18.87 27.41
N SER A 22 -8.26 -18.92 26.58
CA SER A 22 -8.05 -19.02 25.14
C SER A 22 -7.42 -17.69 24.75
N THR A 23 -6.11 -17.61 24.95
CA THR A 23 -5.27 -16.68 24.21
C THR A 23 -5.66 -16.91 22.75
N PHE A 24 -6.39 -15.96 22.17
CA PHE A 24 -6.33 -15.75 20.74
C PHE A 24 -4.86 -15.41 20.47
N VAL A 25 -4.04 -16.46 20.34
CA VAL A 25 -2.79 -16.38 19.61
C VAL A 25 -3.27 -16.05 18.21
N LEU A 26 -3.29 -14.76 17.88
CA LEU A 26 -3.23 -14.34 16.50
C LEU A 26 -2.06 -15.13 15.92
N ILE A 27 -2.37 -16.12 15.10
CA ILE A 27 -1.37 -16.96 14.45
C ILE A 27 -0.71 -16.01 13.45
N TYR A 28 0.36 -15.37 13.90
CA TYR A 28 1.23 -14.59 13.04
C TYR A 28 2.05 -15.61 12.25
N ASP A 29 1.65 -15.82 10.99
CA ASP A 29 2.54 -16.47 10.04
C ASP A 29 3.59 -15.46 9.60
N THR A 30 4.86 -15.88 9.61
CA THR A 30 5.99 -15.02 9.22
C THR A 30 6.82 -15.74 8.18
N GLY A 31 6.84 -15.20 6.97
CA GLY A 31 7.65 -15.70 5.86
C GLY A 31 8.82 -14.78 5.55
N SER A 32 9.97 -15.34 5.18
CA SER A 32 11.14 -14.59 4.70
C SER A 32 11.78 -15.32 3.52
N SER A 33 12.13 -14.56 2.48
CA SER A 33 12.85 -15.09 1.32
C SER A 33 13.86 -14.10 0.77
N ALA A 34 14.99 -14.62 0.31
CA ALA A 34 16.10 -13.85 -0.26
C ALA A 34 16.02 -13.86 -1.80
N VAL A 35 15.04 -13.14 -2.36
CA VAL A 35 15.02 -12.83 -3.79
C VAL A 35 15.62 -11.44 -3.96
N SER A 36 16.62 -11.28 -4.83
CA SER A 36 17.26 -9.98 -5.07
C SER A 36 16.59 -9.29 -6.25
N LEU A 37 15.72 -8.31 -5.97
CA LEU A 37 15.10 -7.44 -6.97
C LEU A 37 15.94 -6.18 -7.17
N PRO A 38 16.02 -5.59 -8.37
CA PRO A 38 16.57 -4.25 -8.57
C PRO A 38 15.94 -3.26 -7.57
N GLN A 39 16.77 -2.56 -6.78
CA GLN A 39 16.33 -1.64 -5.72
C GLN A 39 16.54 -0.18 -6.13
N ASN A 40 16.10 0.20 -7.33
CA ASN A 40 16.17 1.60 -7.75
C ASN A 40 14.88 1.99 -8.45
N ILE A 41 14.27 3.10 -8.02
CA ILE A 41 12.94 3.53 -8.47
C ILE A 41 12.84 3.76 -9.97
N TYR A 42 13.96 4.03 -10.67
CA TYR A 42 14.00 4.20 -12.13
C TYR A 42 13.89 2.89 -12.92
N GLY A 43 13.74 1.75 -12.25
CA GLY A 43 13.55 0.45 -12.86
C GLY A 43 13.13 -0.61 -11.84
N LEU A 44 12.40 -0.22 -10.81
CA LEU A 44 11.97 -1.07 -9.70
C LEU A 44 10.82 -1.97 -10.16
N PRO A 45 10.98 -3.30 -10.26
CA PRO A 45 9.95 -4.17 -10.84
C PRO A 45 8.90 -4.59 -9.79
N LEU A 46 8.03 -3.66 -9.41
CA LEU A 46 6.94 -3.87 -8.43
C LEU A 46 5.94 -4.98 -8.82
N SER A 47 5.66 -5.15 -10.11
CA SER A 47 4.76 -6.18 -10.66
C SER A 47 5.37 -7.58 -10.57
N GLU A 48 6.69 -7.70 -10.77
CA GLU A 48 7.45 -8.93 -10.52
C GLU A 48 7.52 -9.23 -9.02
N MET A 49 7.79 -8.21 -8.20
CA MET A 49 7.74 -8.31 -6.74
C MET A 49 6.39 -8.85 -6.26
N TRP A 50 5.28 -8.32 -6.78
CA TRP A 50 3.95 -8.84 -6.47
C TRP A 50 3.79 -10.31 -6.82
N THR A 51 4.30 -10.74 -7.98
CA THR A 51 4.25 -12.15 -8.40
C THR A 51 4.97 -13.05 -7.39
N ILE A 52 6.14 -12.61 -6.90
CA ILE A 52 6.91 -13.32 -5.86
C ILE A 52 6.14 -13.37 -4.54
N VAL A 53 5.54 -12.26 -4.13
CA VAL A 53 4.75 -12.17 -2.89
C VAL A 53 3.53 -13.07 -2.96
N ALA A 54 2.79 -13.07 -4.07
CA ALA A 54 1.62 -13.92 -4.26
C ALA A 54 1.97 -15.41 -4.20
N ASP A 55 3.08 -15.81 -4.85
CA ASP A 55 3.59 -17.18 -4.79
C ASP A 55 4.00 -17.59 -3.36
N GLN A 56 4.74 -16.72 -2.65
CA GLN A 56 5.25 -17.03 -1.31
C GLN A 56 4.18 -17.04 -0.22
N THR A 57 3.17 -16.19 -0.34
CA THR A 57 2.06 -16.13 0.62
C THR A 57 1.02 -17.20 0.35
N GLY A 58 0.99 -17.79 -0.85
CA GLY A 58 -0.05 -18.72 -1.27
C GLY A 58 -1.42 -18.08 -1.46
N VAL A 59 -1.49 -16.75 -1.50
CA VAL A 59 -2.75 -16.02 -1.71
C VAL A 59 -3.32 -16.33 -3.10
N GLU A 60 -4.63 -16.53 -3.17
CA GLU A 60 -5.38 -16.61 -4.41
C GLU A 60 -5.31 -15.26 -5.12
N ASN A 61 -4.36 -15.13 -6.04
CA ASN A 61 -4.01 -13.86 -6.68
C ASN A 61 -5.23 -13.06 -7.20
N VAL A 62 -6.24 -13.73 -7.76
CA VAL A 62 -7.46 -13.08 -8.30
C VAL A 62 -8.31 -12.37 -7.23
N THR A 63 -8.12 -12.70 -5.96
CA THR A 63 -8.83 -12.10 -4.82
C THR A 63 -8.06 -10.93 -4.20
N ALA A 64 -6.84 -10.67 -4.66
CA ALA A 64 -5.96 -9.72 -4.02
C ALA A 64 -6.45 -8.28 -4.20
N VAL A 65 -6.43 -7.52 -3.12
CA VAL A 65 -6.79 -6.10 -3.07
C VAL A 65 -5.71 -5.32 -2.33
N LEU A 66 -5.15 -4.29 -2.96
CA LEU A 66 -4.16 -3.43 -2.32
C LEU A 66 -4.82 -2.58 -1.22
N GLY A 67 -4.20 -2.53 -0.04
CA GLY A 67 -4.52 -1.56 1.00
C GLY A 67 -3.78 -0.25 0.74
N GLU A 68 -2.54 -0.18 1.24
CA GLU A 68 -1.63 0.93 1.03
C GLU A 68 -0.25 0.43 0.54
N ALA A 69 0.49 1.31 -0.12
CA ALA A 69 1.89 1.10 -0.47
C ALA A 69 2.72 2.37 -0.24
N GLU A 70 3.94 2.21 0.25
CA GLU A 70 4.91 3.28 0.44
C GLU A 70 6.28 2.84 -0.07
N ILE A 71 6.88 3.62 -0.96
CA ILE A 71 8.25 3.46 -1.46
C ILE A 71 9.05 4.67 -1.01
N VAL A 72 10.18 4.44 -0.35
CA VAL A 72 11.09 5.49 0.12
C VAL A 72 12.45 5.31 -0.55
N THR A 73 12.98 6.38 -1.13
CA THR A 73 14.26 6.37 -1.83
C THR A 73 15.27 7.34 -1.24
N ALA A 74 16.54 7.03 -1.48
CA ALA A 74 17.64 7.97 -1.41
C ALA A 74 17.63 8.91 -2.64
N ASP A 75 18.52 9.90 -2.61
CA ASP A 75 18.73 10.92 -3.65
C ASP A 75 19.17 10.36 -5.02
N ASP A 76 19.89 9.25 -5.02
CA ASP A 76 20.27 8.50 -6.22
C ASP A 76 19.15 7.57 -6.76
N GLY A 77 17.98 7.59 -6.11
CA GLY A 77 16.84 6.73 -6.43
C GLY A 77 16.91 5.32 -5.87
N SER A 78 17.96 4.98 -5.11
CA SER A 78 18.05 3.68 -4.41
C SER A 78 16.92 3.53 -3.41
N VAL A 79 16.24 2.39 -3.43
CA VAL A 79 15.12 2.09 -2.54
C VAL A 79 15.67 1.75 -1.15
N GLU A 80 15.32 2.55 -0.16
CA GLU A 80 15.67 2.30 1.24
C GLU A 80 14.63 1.42 1.93
N SER A 81 13.36 1.60 1.57
CA SER A 81 12.30 0.73 2.04
C SER A 81 11.13 0.76 1.09
N LEU A 82 10.52 -0.40 0.90
CA LEU A 82 9.22 -0.54 0.28
C LEU A 82 8.34 -1.31 1.26
N ASN A 83 7.18 -0.77 1.58
CA ASN A 83 6.20 -1.43 2.43
C ASN A 83 4.85 -1.36 1.75
N PHE A 84 4.08 -2.42 1.83
CA PHE A 84 2.69 -2.38 1.41
C PHE A 84 1.88 -3.40 2.20
N ASP A 85 0.58 -3.19 2.24
CA ASP A 85 -0.35 -4.15 2.77
C ASP A 85 -1.41 -4.49 1.72
N PHE A 86 -1.95 -5.70 1.82
CA PHE A 86 -2.96 -6.16 0.90
C PHE A 86 -3.87 -7.18 1.58
N TYR A 87 -5.01 -7.40 0.97
CA TYR A 87 -6.01 -8.38 1.38
C TYR A 87 -6.10 -9.47 0.34
N GLY A 88 -6.43 -10.69 0.74
CA GLY A 88 -6.74 -11.76 -0.21
C GLY A 88 -7.15 -13.05 0.49
N GLU A 89 -7.61 -14.02 -0.29
CA GLU A 89 -8.00 -15.33 0.20
C GLU A 89 -6.83 -16.33 0.13
N ASN A 90 -6.65 -17.14 1.17
CA ASN A 90 -5.75 -18.28 1.20
C ASN A 90 -6.50 -19.44 1.87
N GLU A 91 -6.58 -20.59 1.21
CA GLU A 91 -7.33 -21.76 1.68
C GLU A 91 -8.79 -21.41 2.12
N SER A 92 -9.48 -20.59 1.32
CA SER A 92 -10.84 -20.11 1.59
C SER A 92 -11.00 -19.22 2.84
N ARG A 93 -9.90 -18.75 3.44
CA ARG A 93 -9.89 -17.78 4.53
C ARG A 93 -9.39 -16.44 4.03
N ARG A 94 -9.93 -15.35 4.55
CA ARG A 94 -9.46 -14.01 4.20
C ARG A 94 -8.36 -13.60 5.15
N HIS A 95 -7.29 -13.08 4.58
CA HIS A 95 -6.15 -12.58 5.30
C HIS A 95 -5.88 -11.15 4.90
N TRP A 96 -5.42 -10.38 5.87
CA TRP A 96 -4.66 -9.17 5.62
C TRP A 96 -3.18 -9.50 5.77
N TYR A 97 -2.38 -9.00 4.85
CA TYR A 97 -0.94 -9.22 4.76
C TYR A 97 -0.24 -7.88 4.85
N ARG A 98 0.84 -7.82 5.61
CA ARG A 98 1.79 -6.72 5.59
C ARG A 98 3.11 -7.23 5.03
N VAL A 99 3.64 -6.51 4.05
CA VAL A 99 4.88 -6.85 3.36
C VAL A 99 5.87 -5.72 3.52
N SER A 100 7.12 -6.08 3.80
CA SER A 100 8.25 -5.17 3.84
C SER A 100 9.37 -5.72 2.96
N VAL A 101 9.97 -4.85 2.16
CA VAL A 101 11.14 -5.13 1.34
C VAL A 101 12.26 -4.21 1.80
N GLY A 102 13.33 -4.83 2.30
CA GLY A 102 14.51 -4.12 2.78
C GLY A 102 15.46 -3.70 1.63
N PRO A 103 16.49 -2.88 1.93
CA PRO A 103 17.44 -2.39 0.93
C PRO A 103 18.21 -3.47 0.14
N ALA A 104 18.29 -4.69 0.67
CA ALA A 104 18.92 -5.83 0.01
C ALA A 104 17.96 -6.60 -0.93
N GLY A 105 16.70 -6.16 -1.05
CA GLY A 105 15.63 -6.87 -1.74
C GLY A 105 14.98 -7.99 -0.93
N THR A 106 15.43 -8.24 0.31
CA THR A 106 14.82 -9.26 1.18
C THR A 106 13.36 -8.91 1.44
N ILE A 107 12.48 -9.85 1.13
CA ILE A 107 11.04 -9.74 1.34
C ILE A 107 10.69 -10.46 2.65
N THR A 108 9.98 -9.75 3.51
CA THR A 108 9.40 -10.30 4.74
C THR A 108 7.92 -9.95 4.78
N TRP A 109 7.11 -10.85 5.32
CA TRP A 109 5.69 -10.60 5.47
C TRP A 109 5.13 -11.21 6.75
N ASP A 110 4.05 -10.59 7.24
CA ASP A 110 3.19 -11.12 8.28
C ASP A 110 1.74 -11.10 7.81
N SER A 111 0.91 -11.99 8.37
CA SER A 111 -0.52 -12.01 8.05
C SER A 111 -1.38 -12.30 9.28
N HIS A 112 -2.65 -11.92 9.19
CA HIS A 112 -3.69 -12.37 10.12
C HIS A 112 -5.04 -12.53 9.41
N GLU A 113 -5.84 -13.46 9.92
CA GLU A 113 -7.19 -13.72 9.41
C GLU A 113 -8.13 -12.54 9.73
N ILE A 114 -9.02 -12.23 8.78
CA ILE A 114 -10.01 -11.15 8.89
C ILE A 114 -11.39 -11.62 8.40
N ASP A 115 -12.45 -10.97 8.87
CA ASP A 115 -13.81 -11.34 8.47
C ASP A 115 -14.17 -10.87 7.04
N LYS A 116 -13.71 -9.67 6.68
CA LYS A 116 -14.09 -8.98 5.44
C LYS A 116 -12.93 -8.17 4.87
N ALA A 117 -12.60 -8.42 3.61
CA ALA A 117 -11.72 -7.56 2.83
C ALA A 117 -12.48 -6.33 2.29
N PRO A 118 -11.85 -5.15 2.22
CA PRO A 118 -12.42 -4.01 1.51
C PRO A 118 -12.52 -4.31 0.01
N ALA A 119 -13.37 -3.55 -0.70
CA ALA A 119 -13.25 -3.46 -2.15
C ALA A 119 -11.97 -2.67 -2.50
N GLY A 120 -11.42 -2.88 -3.69
CA GLY A 120 -10.26 -2.13 -4.14
C GLY A 120 -9.64 -2.72 -5.39
N GLU A 121 -8.48 -2.19 -5.73
CA GLU A 121 -7.73 -2.57 -6.93
C GLU A 121 -6.74 -3.69 -6.64
N HIS A 122 -6.53 -4.51 -7.65
CA HIS A 122 -5.54 -5.57 -7.57
C HIS A 122 -4.11 -4.97 -7.54
N PRO A 123 -3.22 -5.38 -6.62
CA PRO A 123 -1.87 -4.80 -6.47
C PRO A 123 -1.08 -4.71 -7.78
N PHE A 124 -1.08 -5.78 -8.58
CA PHE A 124 -0.41 -5.81 -9.89
C PHE A 124 -0.81 -4.65 -10.82
N ALA A 125 -2.08 -4.24 -10.83
CA ALA A 125 -2.56 -3.20 -11.73
C ALA A 125 -1.95 -1.83 -11.40
N LEU A 126 -1.95 -1.47 -10.11
CA LEU A 126 -1.36 -0.23 -9.63
C LEU A 126 0.16 -0.25 -9.71
N PHE A 127 0.80 -1.33 -9.26
CA PHE A 127 2.25 -1.51 -9.33
C PHE A 127 2.76 -1.38 -10.76
N SER A 128 2.07 -1.96 -11.72
CA SER A 128 2.39 -1.81 -13.15
C SER A 128 2.37 -0.36 -13.64
N GLU A 129 1.49 0.50 -13.12
CA GLU A 129 1.47 1.92 -13.49
C GLU A 129 2.59 2.69 -12.77
N ILE A 130 2.83 2.41 -11.48
CA ILE A 130 3.88 3.04 -10.66
C ILE A 130 5.27 2.79 -11.26
N GLU A 131 5.55 1.55 -11.68
CA GLU A 131 6.80 1.18 -12.38
C GLU A 131 7.12 2.04 -13.59
N ARG A 132 6.08 2.58 -14.24
CA ARG A 132 6.19 3.31 -15.50
C ARG A 132 6.19 4.82 -15.31
N ILE A 133 6.07 5.31 -14.08
CA ILE A 133 6.12 6.74 -13.81
C ILE A 133 7.48 7.28 -14.29
N PRO A 134 7.51 8.33 -15.12
CA PRO A 134 8.75 8.90 -15.62
C PRO A 134 9.40 9.78 -14.54
N TYR A 135 9.87 9.18 -13.44
CA TYR A 135 10.36 9.90 -12.26
C TYR A 135 11.41 10.95 -12.60
N ARG A 136 12.34 10.67 -13.53
CA ARG A 136 13.39 11.62 -13.95
C ARG A 136 12.85 12.87 -14.65
N GLU A 137 11.70 12.76 -15.29
CA GLU A 137 11.04 13.89 -15.96
C GLU A 137 10.08 14.60 -15.01
N LEU A 138 9.54 13.85 -14.03
CA LEU A 138 8.57 14.34 -13.07
C LEU A 138 9.23 15.10 -11.92
N VAL A 139 10.39 14.67 -11.44
CA VAL A 139 11.07 15.28 -10.27
C VAL A 139 12.49 15.72 -10.61
N ASP A 140 12.99 16.72 -9.88
CA ASP A 140 14.37 17.19 -10.03
C ASP A 140 15.38 16.09 -9.63
N GLU A 141 16.49 15.98 -10.36
CA GLU A 141 17.55 15.03 -10.03
C GLU A 141 18.20 15.36 -8.68
N GLY A 142 18.53 14.33 -7.89
CA GLY A 142 19.27 14.46 -6.64
C GLY A 142 18.41 14.69 -5.39
N ALA A 143 17.10 14.47 -5.47
CA ALA A 143 16.21 14.46 -4.30
C ALA A 143 15.71 13.05 -4.00
N GLY A 144 15.75 12.64 -2.73
CA GLY A 144 15.09 11.42 -2.29
C GLY A 144 13.57 11.56 -2.37
N LEU A 145 12.88 10.46 -2.66
CA LEU A 145 11.43 10.46 -2.87
C LEU A 145 10.71 9.61 -1.83
N ILE A 146 9.46 9.98 -1.57
CA ILE A 146 8.47 9.10 -0.97
C ILE A 146 7.31 9.00 -1.96
N VAL A 147 6.96 7.80 -2.35
CA VAL A 147 5.78 7.51 -3.18
C VAL A 147 4.80 6.77 -2.30
N SER A 148 3.64 7.36 -2.06
CA SER A 148 2.57 6.81 -1.24
C SER A 148 1.34 6.57 -2.09
N VAL A 149 0.72 5.40 -1.90
CA VAL A 149 -0.47 4.97 -2.61
C VAL A 149 -1.43 4.41 -1.58
N GLY A 150 -2.69 4.86 -1.60
CA GLY A 150 -3.70 4.39 -0.65
C GLY A 150 -5.09 4.41 -1.26
N ALA A 151 -5.93 3.47 -0.81
CA ALA A 151 -7.34 3.45 -1.19
C ALA A 151 -8.10 4.61 -0.53
N LEU A 152 -8.84 5.35 -1.34
CA LEU A 152 -9.71 6.44 -0.92
C LEU A 152 -11.14 6.16 -1.40
N SER A 153 -12.12 6.69 -0.68
CA SER A 153 -13.54 6.63 -1.04
C SER A 153 -14.28 7.85 -0.48
N GLY A 154 -15.47 8.14 -1.01
CA GLY A 154 -16.34 9.24 -0.59
C GLY A 154 -16.14 10.51 -1.41
N ASP A 155 -16.29 11.66 -0.75
CA ASP A 155 -16.25 12.98 -1.37
C ASP A 155 -14.85 13.61 -1.24
N VAL A 156 -14.06 13.56 -2.31
CA VAL A 156 -12.69 14.09 -2.34
C VAL A 156 -12.42 14.85 -3.63
N GLY A 157 -11.83 16.04 -3.49
CA GLY A 157 -11.46 16.91 -4.61
C GLY A 157 -9.96 17.20 -4.65
N TYR A 158 -9.42 17.19 -5.86
CA TYR A 158 -8.05 17.57 -6.19
C TYR A 158 -8.06 18.79 -7.09
N ASN A 159 -7.15 19.74 -6.87
CA ASN A 159 -7.05 20.95 -7.66
C ASN A 159 -5.59 21.35 -7.87
N ALA A 160 -5.23 21.58 -9.13
CA ALA A 160 -3.86 21.88 -9.58
C ALA A 160 -3.31 23.20 -9.05
N GLY A 161 -4.18 24.11 -8.59
CA GLY A 161 -3.81 25.36 -7.93
C GLY A 161 -3.15 25.17 -6.55
N TYR A 162 -3.29 24.00 -5.93
CA TYR A 162 -2.59 23.67 -4.68
C TYR A 162 -1.32 22.88 -4.92
N ARG A 163 -1.39 21.84 -5.76
CA ARG A 163 -0.27 20.95 -6.11
C ARG A 163 -0.46 20.45 -7.54
N PRO A 164 0.63 20.24 -8.32
CA PRO A 164 0.57 19.55 -9.60
C PRO A 164 -0.25 18.25 -9.53
N LEU A 165 -1.14 18.09 -10.50
CA LEU A 165 -2.07 16.97 -10.61
C LEU A 165 -1.98 16.39 -12.02
N PHE A 166 -1.87 15.07 -12.13
CA PHE A 166 -1.65 14.40 -13.41
C PHE A 166 -2.54 13.17 -13.57
N ALA A 167 -3.01 12.94 -14.80
CA ALA A 167 -3.51 11.65 -15.24
C ALA A 167 -2.31 10.78 -15.64
N LEU A 168 -2.28 9.53 -15.17
CA LEU A 168 -1.27 8.54 -15.49
C LEU A 168 -1.86 7.42 -16.35
N SER A 169 -1.20 7.12 -17.45
CA SER A 169 -1.53 5.96 -18.28
C SER A 169 -0.31 5.40 -18.97
N ARG A 170 0.05 4.16 -18.64
CA ARG A 170 1.12 3.41 -19.34
C ARG A 170 2.43 4.21 -19.41
N GLY A 171 2.74 4.92 -18.33
CA GLY A 171 3.92 5.78 -18.19
C GLY A 171 3.83 7.15 -18.86
N THR A 172 2.71 7.48 -19.50
CA THR A 172 2.45 8.84 -19.96
C THR A 172 1.73 9.62 -18.88
N ILE A 173 2.18 10.85 -18.62
CA ILE A 173 1.52 11.79 -17.71
C ILE A 173 0.87 12.92 -18.51
N ALA A 174 -0.37 13.26 -18.18
CA ALA A 174 -1.09 14.40 -18.77
C ALA A 174 -1.57 15.33 -17.65
N PRO A 175 -1.36 16.66 -17.75
CA PRO A 175 -1.73 17.59 -16.70
C PRO A 175 -3.26 17.69 -16.56
N LEU A 176 -3.70 17.67 -15.31
CA LEU A 176 -5.09 17.90 -14.91
C LEU A 176 -5.19 19.25 -14.22
N GLU A 177 -6.33 19.91 -14.35
CA GLU A 177 -6.65 21.13 -13.61
C GLU A 177 -7.42 20.79 -12.33
N ARG A 178 -8.40 19.87 -12.42
CA ARG A 178 -9.25 19.48 -11.30
C ARG A 178 -9.80 18.07 -11.47
N VAL A 179 -9.91 17.35 -10.36
CA VAL A 179 -10.64 16.07 -10.28
C VAL A 179 -11.52 16.08 -9.04
N ALA A 180 -12.74 15.56 -9.14
CA ALA A 180 -13.60 15.37 -7.99
C ALA A 180 -14.24 13.98 -8.02
N PHE A 181 -14.23 13.31 -6.87
CA PHE A 181 -14.88 12.05 -6.61
C PHE A 181 -16.05 12.28 -5.65
N SER A 182 -17.15 11.59 -5.92
CA SER A 182 -18.30 11.45 -5.03
C SER A 182 -18.85 10.03 -5.21
N THR A 183 -18.10 9.05 -4.70
CA THR A 183 -18.39 7.62 -4.90
C THR A 183 -17.88 6.78 -3.73
N ASP A 184 -18.62 5.74 -3.38
CA ASP A 184 -18.17 4.71 -2.42
C ASP A 184 -17.27 3.66 -3.07
N GLU A 185 -17.12 3.68 -4.41
CA GLU A 185 -16.16 2.83 -5.11
C GLU A 185 -14.74 3.35 -4.86
N PRO A 186 -13.81 2.50 -4.39
CA PRO A 186 -12.46 2.93 -4.07
C PRO A 186 -11.68 3.36 -5.32
N TRP A 187 -10.88 4.41 -5.16
CA TRP A 187 -9.84 4.81 -6.11
C TRP A 187 -8.50 4.97 -5.37
N TYR A 188 -7.41 5.04 -6.12
CA TYR A 188 -6.08 5.17 -5.56
C TYR A 188 -5.40 6.41 -6.12
N ASP A 189 -4.95 7.29 -5.23
CA ASP A 189 -4.03 8.34 -5.62
C ASP A 189 -2.58 7.88 -5.41
N ILE A 190 -1.70 8.36 -6.29
CA ILE A 190 -0.26 8.14 -6.19
C ILE A 190 0.34 9.49 -5.82
N ALA A 191 0.60 9.69 -4.54
CA ALA A 191 1.17 10.91 -4.01
C ALA A 191 2.71 10.80 -3.98
N VAL A 192 3.38 11.74 -4.64
CA VAL A 192 4.84 11.83 -4.68
C VAL A 192 5.29 12.97 -3.79
N PHE A 193 6.27 12.73 -2.93
CA PHE A 193 6.83 13.72 -2.02
C PHE A 193 8.34 13.79 -2.17
N TYR A 194 8.89 15.00 -2.06
CA TYR A 194 10.32 15.17 -1.81
C TYR A 194 10.63 14.83 -0.36
N ARG A 195 11.59 13.94 -0.15
CA ARG A 195 12.10 13.61 1.19
C ARG A 195 12.91 14.79 1.73
N THR A 196 12.68 15.15 2.98
CA THR A 196 13.49 16.15 3.67
C THR A 196 14.66 15.47 4.37
N GLU A 197 15.90 15.86 4.02
CA GLU A 197 17.15 15.19 4.48
C GLU A 197 17.35 15.17 6.00
N ASN A 198 16.60 15.98 6.76
CA ASN A 198 16.81 16.18 8.20
C ASN A 198 15.60 15.85 9.10
N SER A 199 14.60 15.14 8.57
CA SER A 199 13.42 14.76 9.35
C SER A 199 13.54 13.31 9.86
N PRO A 200 13.53 13.05 11.18
CA PRO A 200 13.47 11.69 11.73
C PRO A 200 12.11 11.01 11.46
N SER A 201 11.08 11.80 11.15
CA SER A 201 9.84 11.30 10.57
C SER A 201 10.00 11.12 9.06
N ARG A 202 9.40 10.11 8.44
CA ARG A 202 9.25 9.99 6.97
C ARG A 202 8.36 11.10 6.38
N LYS A 203 8.61 12.36 6.74
CA LYS A 203 7.87 13.53 6.30
C LYS A 203 8.50 14.05 5.04
N GLY A 204 7.78 13.87 3.95
CA GLY A 204 8.08 14.51 2.68
C GLY A 204 7.31 15.82 2.51
N THR A 205 7.80 16.67 1.62
CA THR A 205 7.02 17.78 1.08
C THR A 205 6.25 17.27 -0.12
N HIS A 206 4.92 17.32 -0.07
CA HIS A 206 4.06 16.86 -1.17
C HIS A 206 4.41 17.61 -2.44
N TYR A 207 4.84 16.86 -3.46
CA TYR A 207 5.24 17.38 -4.75
C TYR A 207 4.06 17.35 -5.72
N CYS A 208 3.55 16.17 -6.05
CA CYS A 208 2.43 16.01 -6.97
C CYS A 208 1.54 14.82 -6.60
N THR A 209 0.37 14.78 -7.23
CA THR A 209 -0.53 13.62 -7.19
C THR A 209 -0.75 13.12 -8.61
N LEU A 210 -0.70 11.81 -8.81
CA LEU A 210 -1.09 11.15 -10.05
C LEU A 210 -2.32 10.27 -9.79
N LEU A 211 -3.22 10.23 -10.76
CA LEU A 211 -4.40 9.37 -10.78
C LEU A 211 -4.36 8.51 -12.04
N THR A 212 -4.58 7.21 -11.92
CA THR A 212 -4.61 6.35 -13.12
C THR A 212 -5.86 6.64 -13.94
N LEU A 213 -5.87 6.33 -15.25
CA LEU A 213 -7.10 6.47 -16.05
C LEU A 213 -8.27 5.66 -15.48
N ARG A 214 -7.99 4.50 -14.87
CA ARG A 214 -9.03 3.66 -14.24
C ARG A 214 -9.68 4.38 -13.07
N ASP A 215 -8.89 5.09 -12.27
CA ASP A 215 -9.40 5.90 -11.17
C ASP A 215 -10.20 7.09 -11.72
N LEU A 216 -9.70 7.75 -12.77
CA LEU A 216 -10.39 8.88 -13.38
C LEU A 216 -11.75 8.50 -14.00
N ASP A 217 -11.92 7.26 -14.48
CA ASP A 217 -13.22 6.76 -14.96
C ASP A 217 -14.29 6.70 -13.85
N ARG A 218 -13.88 6.71 -12.57
CA ARG A 218 -14.75 6.74 -11.39
C ARG A 218 -15.08 8.16 -10.91
N ALA A 219 -14.34 9.15 -11.39
CA ALA A 219 -14.50 10.53 -10.94
C ALA A 219 -15.80 11.14 -11.50
N GLU A 220 -16.46 11.96 -10.68
CA GLU A 220 -17.62 12.76 -11.11
C GLU A 220 -17.19 13.88 -12.06
N THR A 221 -16.01 14.47 -11.81
CA THR A 221 -15.45 15.56 -12.60
C THR A 221 -13.99 15.29 -12.91
N VAL A 222 -13.60 15.46 -14.18
CA VAL A 222 -12.21 15.44 -14.64
C VAL A 222 -12.02 16.60 -15.61
N ASP A 223 -11.29 17.62 -15.18
CA ASP A 223 -10.93 18.77 -16.00
C ASP A 223 -9.45 18.66 -16.37
N TYR A 224 -9.15 18.51 -17.66
CA TYR A 224 -7.78 18.53 -18.18
C TYR A 224 -7.29 19.97 -18.29
N ARG A 225 -5.99 20.17 -18.06
CA ARG A 225 -5.35 21.45 -18.37
C ARG A 225 -4.96 21.44 -19.84
N ASP A 226 -5.27 22.52 -20.57
CA ASP A 226 -4.76 22.70 -21.92
C ASP A 226 -3.23 22.64 -21.91
N ALA A 227 -2.64 22.00 -22.92
CA ALA A 227 -1.20 21.91 -23.10
C ALA A 227 -0.61 23.26 -23.56
N GLU A 228 -0.88 24.34 -22.84
CA GLU A 228 -0.26 25.63 -23.02
C GLU A 228 0.25 26.12 -21.67
N PHE A 229 1.49 25.75 -21.35
CA PHE A 229 2.50 26.69 -20.85
C PHE A 229 3.86 26.00 -20.96
N SER A 230 4.55 26.30 -22.07
CA SER A 230 6.00 26.16 -22.14
C SER A 230 6.60 26.92 -20.95
N ILE A 231 7.38 26.24 -20.12
CA ILE A 231 8.26 26.94 -19.18
C ILE A 231 9.29 27.65 -20.05
N GLY A 232 9.11 28.96 -20.19
CA GLY A 232 10.04 29.84 -20.88
C GLY A 232 11.32 30.03 -20.07
N ALA A 233 12.42 29.99 -20.83
CA ALA A 233 13.73 30.64 -20.65
C ALA A 233 14.48 30.49 -19.31
#